data_AF-W6A7T1-F1
#
_entry.id   AF-W6A7T1-F1
#
_cell.length_a   1.000
_cell.length_b   1.000
_cell.length_c   1.000
_cell.angle_alpha   90.00
_cell.angle_beta   90.00
_cell.angle_gamma   90.00
#
_symmetry.space_group_name_H-M   'P 1'
#
loop_
_entity.id
_entity.type
_entity.pdbx_description
1 polymer ?
#
loop_
_entity_poly.entity_id
_entity_poly.type
_entity_poly.pdbx_seq_one_letter_code
_entity_poly.pdbx_strand_id
1 'polypeptide(L)'
;MSSRTKTLTKATIVLMSFGIIFGFRNIINNQVQFGLLAAILFLVGGAIYAIPMVLITSEFGSIKKLKDQESGMGSFCVFTLGQKYGFLASWASYFGNLFFFATIAPFTIIALSFFFTGSNGFDKLAEVFYNDGNNGISQSNATRSSAIILALCAILLFWGGTFVSRKGPKWIGTFTNIGGTASLILGVLFIAIALFYTIPFGETIKFDSSLLDPINNDNGFKGDWWSFLSAFPWLIFAFNGIETMSVFVKDTKGGPKAFKIASVIGMSIVIGLMVVGTVVLSFTIDQETINSPQWGLSNSYYYVFPKILGLEIDSVAGKTIIHIVGLITALNGMGSMFFWTAGPAKVFFSEIPENVMGKYISKVDKNGIPVNALFLQAIVVSIILLIVGTTTVGEVGGGSSAFLTKITQATTSLATVQMFFYFGGYIKFRLKNDDEDRGTRFFKNKWPAIIISVITLVLLAIAFFFGTIPSPESWKADWVNSLIDFIFIFGGFIFFMGFGMFMWWYNMERKVKVKQGELK
;
A
#
# COMPACT_ATOMS: atom_id res chain seq x y z
N MET A 1 -33.64 -10.15 -14.82
CA MET A 1 -32.70 -10.93 -13.98
C MET A 1 -31.71 -11.64 -14.91
N SER A 2 -30.44 -11.24 -14.90
CA SER A 2 -29.37 -11.97 -15.60
C SER A 2 -28.64 -12.80 -14.55
N SER A 3 -28.66 -14.12 -14.66
CA SER A 3 -27.71 -14.96 -13.92
C SER A 3 -26.31 -14.59 -14.42
N ARG A 4 -25.48 -13.98 -13.58
CA ARG A 4 -24.06 -13.79 -13.91
C ARG A 4 -23.47 -15.17 -14.20
N THR A 5 -22.99 -15.39 -15.42
CA THR A 5 -22.32 -16.63 -15.81
C THR A 5 -21.08 -16.80 -14.94
N LYS A 6 -20.99 -17.90 -14.20
CA LYS A 6 -19.81 -18.22 -13.38
C LYS A 6 -18.66 -18.61 -14.29
N THR A 7 -17.71 -17.71 -14.51
CA THR A 7 -16.61 -17.88 -15.47
C THR A 7 -15.29 -18.25 -14.80
N LEU A 8 -15.06 -17.86 -13.54
CA LEU A 8 -13.76 -17.95 -12.89
C LEU A 8 -13.50 -19.35 -12.32
N THR A 9 -12.38 -19.97 -12.69
CA THR A 9 -11.96 -21.28 -12.15
C THR A 9 -11.17 -21.13 -10.85
N LYS A 10 -10.98 -22.21 -10.08
CA LYS A 10 -10.10 -22.20 -8.90
C LYS A 10 -8.67 -21.75 -9.25
N ALA A 11 -8.13 -22.22 -10.38
CA ALA A 11 -6.82 -21.81 -10.86
C ALA A 11 -6.78 -20.30 -11.16
N THR A 12 -7.84 -19.77 -11.79
CA THR A 12 -7.97 -18.33 -12.02
C THR A 12 -7.94 -17.54 -10.70
N ILE A 13 -8.65 -17.99 -9.66
CA ILE A 13 -8.64 -17.32 -8.34
C ILE A 13 -7.26 -17.37 -7.68
N VAL A 14 -6.52 -18.48 -7.79
CA VAL A 14 -5.13 -18.59 -7.30
C VAL A 14 -4.24 -17.57 -8.01
N LEU A 15 -4.30 -17.51 -9.35
CA LEU A 15 -3.52 -16.56 -10.15
C LEU A 15 -3.91 -15.10 -9.88
N MET A 16 -5.19 -14.82 -9.63
CA MET A 16 -5.65 -13.48 -9.23
C MET A 16 -5.11 -13.09 -7.86
N SER A 17 -5.10 -14.03 -6.88
CA SER A 17 -4.47 -13.77 -5.57
C SER A 17 -3.01 -13.38 -5.75
N PHE A 18 -2.30 -14.12 -6.61
CA PHE A 18 -0.92 -13.81 -6.96
C PHE A 18 -0.77 -12.42 -7.60
N GLY A 19 -1.55 -12.12 -8.64
CA GLY A 19 -1.44 -10.84 -9.36
C GLY A 19 -1.92 -9.60 -8.58
N ILE A 20 -2.80 -9.77 -7.58
CA ILE A 20 -3.30 -8.66 -6.75
C ILE A 20 -2.33 -8.34 -5.61
N ILE A 21 -1.72 -9.35 -5.00
CA ILE A 21 -1.06 -9.20 -3.68
C ILE A 21 0.46 -9.37 -3.77
N PHE A 22 0.96 -10.25 -4.63
CA PHE A 22 2.40 -10.41 -4.77
C PHE A 22 3.02 -9.16 -5.37
N GLY A 23 3.97 -8.57 -4.66
CA GLY A 23 4.72 -7.42 -5.13
C GLY A 23 6.15 -7.53 -4.69
N PHE A 24 7.09 -7.55 -5.65
CA PHE A 24 8.53 -7.52 -5.34
C PHE A 24 8.90 -6.31 -4.47
N ARG A 25 8.19 -5.19 -4.66
CA ARG A 25 8.34 -3.99 -3.84
C ARG A 25 8.08 -4.25 -2.36
N ASN A 26 7.12 -5.12 -2.03
CA ASN A 26 6.82 -5.45 -0.64
C ASN A 26 7.98 -6.21 0.03
N ILE A 27 8.70 -7.04 -0.73
CA ILE A 27 9.92 -7.73 -0.25
C ILE A 27 10.99 -6.69 0.08
N ILE A 28 11.34 -5.81 -0.87
CA ILE A 28 12.35 -4.76 -0.66
C ILE A 28 11.97 -3.84 0.51
N ASN A 29 10.74 -3.33 0.52
CA ASN A 29 10.25 -2.43 1.55
C ASN A 29 10.37 -3.04 2.96
N ASN A 30 10.01 -4.31 3.13
CA ASN A 30 10.08 -4.96 4.43
C ASN A 30 11.50 -5.43 4.76
N GLN A 31 12.33 -5.75 3.76
CA GLN A 31 13.76 -6.04 3.95
C GLN A 31 14.49 -4.80 4.51
N VAL A 32 14.25 -3.60 3.95
CA VAL A 32 14.84 -2.36 4.47
C VAL A 32 14.52 -2.15 5.96
N GLN A 33 13.30 -2.51 6.38
CA GLN A 33 12.86 -2.32 7.77
C GLN A 33 13.32 -3.43 8.72
N PHE A 34 13.21 -4.70 8.34
CA PHE A 34 13.37 -5.83 9.27
C PHE A 34 14.52 -6.78 8.93
N GLY A 35 15.20 -6.58 7.81
CA GLY A 35 16.16 -7.53 7.29
C GLY A 35 15.58 -8.93 7.12
N LEU A 36 16.35 -9.96 7.49
CA LEU A 36 15.92 -11.36 7.38
C LEU A 36 14.67 -11.68 8.23
N LEU A 37 14.44 -10.96 9.33
CA LEU A 37 13.25 -11.15 10.16
C LEU A 37 11.95 -10.87 9.37
N ALA A 38 11.98 -10.07 8.30
CA ALA A 38 10.82 -9.86 7.42
C ALA A 38 10.25 -11.20 6.91
N ALA A 39 11.08 -12.24 6.71
CA ALA A 39 10.62 -13.55 6.27
C ALA A 39 9.71 -14.20 7.32
N ILE A 40 10.10 -14.16 8.59
CA ILE A 40 9.29 -14.68 9.70
C ILE A 40 8.04 -13.82 9.88
N LEU A 41 8.18 -12.49 9.78
CA LEU A 41 7.07 -11.56 9.90
C LEU A 41 6.04 -11.74 8.79
N PHE A 42 6.44 -12.05 7.55
CA PHE A 42 5.51 -12.39 6.47
C PHE A 42 4.72 -13.67 6.78
N LEU A 43 5.33 -14.68 7.40
CA LEU A 43 4.60 -15.88 7.85
C LEU A 43 3.60 -15.52 8.96
N VAL A 44 4.03 -14.75 9.96
CA VAL A 44 3.19 -14.35 11.10
C VAL A 44 2.04 -13.47 10.62
N GLY A 45 2.34 -12.36 9.92
CA GLY A 45 1.34 -11.46 9.33
C GLY A 45 0.43 -12.17 8.33
N GLY A 46 0.98 -13.09 7.54
CA GLY A 46 0.20 -13.97 6.67
C GLY A 46 -0.82 -14.80 7.44
N ALA A 47 -0.41 -15.45 8.53
CA ALA A 47 -1.25 -16.31 9.34
C ALA A 47 -2.30 -15.56 10.18
N ILE A 48 -1.95 -14.40 10.75
CA ILE A 48 -2.81 -13.65 11.69
C ILE A 48 -3.59 -12.50 11.05
N TYR A 49 -3.21 -12.04 9.86
CA TYR A 49 -3.89 -10.96 9.14
C TYR A 49 -4.37 -11.42 7.77
N ALA A 50 -3.47 -11.86 6.87
CA ALA A 50 -3.84 -12.07 5.47
C ALA A 50 -4.81 -13.25 5.26
N ILE A 51 -4.54 -14.41 5.87
CA ILE A 51 -5.41 -15.59 5.79
C ILE A 51 -6.78 -15.33 6.46
N PRO A 52 -6.85 -14.77 7.69
CA PRO A 52 -8.12 -14.34 8.26
C PRO A 52 -8.89 -13.37 7.37
N MET A 53 -8.21 -12.39 6.75
CA MET A 53 -8.84 -11.45 5.81
C MET A 53 -9.48 -12.17 4.62
N VAL A 54 -8.79 -13.12 3.98
CA VAL A 54 -9.35 -13.92 2.89
C VAL A 54 -10.61 -14.69 3.33
N LEU A 55 -10.57 -15.26 4.53
CA LEU A 55 -11.66 -16.07 5.07
C LEU A 55 -12.88 -15.22 5.43
N ILE A 56 -12.67 -14.05 6.05
CA ILE A 56 -13.70 -13.05 6.35
C ILE A 56 -14.32 -12.51 5.05
N THR A 57 -13.48 -12.13 4.10
CA THR A 57 -13.86 -11.62 2.76
C THR A 57 -14.73 -12.65 2.02
N SER A 58 -14.35 -13.92 2.08
CA SER A 58 -15.13 -15.03 1.51
C SER A 58 -16.46 -15.25 2.21
N GLU A 59 -16.51 -15.13 3.54
CA GLU A 59 -17.74 -15.25 4.33
C GLU A 59 -18.72 -14.13 4.00
N PHE A 60 -18.27 -12.87 4.06
CA PHE A 60 -19.09 -11.70 3.71
C PHE A 60 -19.59 -11.73 2.26
N GLY A 61 -18.70 -12.03 1.30
CA GLY A 61 -19.06 -12.12 -0.11
C GLY A 61 -20.04 -13.26 -0.43
N SER A 62 -20.31 -14.15 0.53
CA SER A 62 -21.25 -15.27 0.39
C SER A 62 -22.61 -15.04 1.06
N ILE A 63 -22.82 -13.90 1.72
CA ILE A 63 -24.09 -13.56 2.39
C ILE A 63 -25.18 -13.32 1.36
N LYS A 64 -26.32 -14.01 1.51
CA LYS A 64 -27.42 -13.93 0.53
C LYS A 64 -28.07 -12.55 0.44
N LYS A 65 -28.19 -11.82 1.55
CA LYS A 65 -28.72 -10.44 1.58
C LYS A 65 -27.85 -9.45 0.80
N LEU A 66 -26.57 -9.77 0.61
CA LEU A 66 -25.61 -8.95 -0.13
C LEU A 66 -25.43 -9.40 -1.59
N LYS A 67 -26.31 -10.29 -2.08
CA LYS A 67 -26.21 -10.85 -3.44
C LYS A 67 -26.27 -9.79 -4.54
N ASP A 68 -27.05 -8.73 -4.34
CA ASP A 68 -27.28 -7.68 -5.35
C ASP A 68 -26.38 -6.46 -5.15
N GLN A 69 -25.60 -6.41 -4.06
CA GLN A 69 -24.64 -5.33 -3.81
C GLN A 69 -23.30 -5.65 -4.46
N GLU A 70 -22.62 -4.61 -4.95
CA GLU A 70 -21.20 -4.66 -5.26
C GLU A 70 -20.47 -5.03 -3.95
N SER A 71 -19.73 -6.14 -3.97
CA SER A 71 -19.13 -6.76 -2.79
C SER A 71 -17.89 -5.96 -2.32
N GLY A 72 -18.08 -4.73 -1.86
CA GLY A 72 -17.02 -3.88 -1.31
C GLY A 72 -16.98 -3.88 0.22
N MET A 73 -15.84 -3.43 0.77
CA MET A 73 -15.64 -3.23 2.20
C MET A 73 -16.73 -2.33 2.82
N GLY A 74 -17.12 -1.28 2.09
CA GLY A 74 -18.17 -0.34 2.50
C GLY A 74 -19.52 -1.01 2.69
N SER A 75 -19.97 -1.76 1.67
CA SER A 75 -21.23 -2.51 1.72
C SER A 75 -21.32 -3.46 2.92
N PHE A 76 -20.21 -4.12 3.28
CA PHE A 76 -20.17 -5.00 4.45
C PHE A 76 -20.27 -4.21 5.76
N CYS A 77 -19.60 -3.06 5.84
CA CYS A 77 -19.70 -2.18 6.98
C CYS A 77 -21.09 -1.55 7.11
N VAL A 78 -21.75 -1.19 6.01
CA VAL A 78 -23.15 -0.73 6.03
C VAL A 78 -24.07 -1.80 6.59
N PHE A 79 -23.93 -3.05 6.12
CA PHE A 79 -24.76 -4.17 6.57
C PHE A 79 -24.60 -4.47 8.06
N THR A 80 -23.38 -4.36 8.58
CA THR A 80 -23.05 -4.79 9.95
C THR A 80 -23.07 -3.64 10.96
N LEU A 81 -22.49 -2.50 10.61
CA LEU A 81 -22.32 -1.33 11.48
C LEU A 81 -23.37 -0.24 11.23
N GLY A 82 -24.09 -0.27 10.11
CA GLY A 82 -25.06 0.74 9.71
C GLY A 82 -24.48 1.82 8.79
N GLN A 83 -25.35 2.65 8.21
CA GLN A 83 -24.96 3.59 7.13
C GLN A 83 -23.83 4.56 7.51
N LYS A 84 -23.84 5.12 8.72
CA LYS A 84 -22.82 6.07 9.18
C LYS A 84 -21.43 5.45 9.19
N TYR A 85 -21.29 4.29 9.83
CA TYR A 85 -20.00 3.60 9.95
C TYR A 85 -19.58 2.92 8.64
N GLY A 86 -20.54 2.50 7.80
CA GLY A 86 -20.27 2.10 6.42
C GLY A 86 -19.68 3.23 5.58
N PHE A 87 -20.27 4.43 5.66
CA PHE A 87 -19.71 5.64 5.04
C PHE A 87 -18.30 5.94 5.55
N LEU A 88 -18.07 5.90 6.87
CA LEU A 88 -16.74 6.16 7.44
C LEU A 88 -15.70 5.12 7.02
N ALA A 89 -16.09 3.85 6.85
CA ALA A 89 -15.22 2.80 6.32
C ALA A 89 -14.81 3.09 4.87
N SER A 90 -15.79 3.39 3.99
CA SER A 90 -15.51 3.75 2.59
C SER A 90 -14.73 5.07 2.50
N TRP A 91 -14.99 6.03 3.40
CA TRP A 91 -14.25 7.29 3.49
C TRP A 91 -12.79 7.06 3.89
N ALA A 92 -12.53 6.26 4.93
CA ALA A 92 -11.18 5.91 5.35
C ALA A 92 -10.41 5.20 4.22
N SER A 93 -11.08 4.33 3.47
CA SER A 93 -10.52 3.67 2.29
C SER A 93 -10.18 4.66 1.17
N TYR A 94 -11.14 5.51 0.79
CA TYR A 94 -10.97 6.54 -0.24
C TYR A 94 -9.83 7.50 0.12
N PHE A 95 -9.79 7.94 1.37
CA PHE A 95 -8.78 8.84 1.87
C PHE A 95 -7.39 8.19 1.96
N GLY A 96 -7.28 6.97 2.46
CA GLY A 96 -6.02 6.22 2.49
C GLY A 96 -5.39 6.07 1.10
N ASN A 97 -6.23 5.93 0.06
CA ASN A 97 -5.75 5.91 -1.33
C ASN A 97 -5.07 7.22 -1.78
N LEU A 98 -5.39 8.37 -1.18
CA LEU A 98 -4.71 9.63 -1.52
C LEU A 98 -3.23 9.60 -1.12
N PHE A 99 -2.92 9.02 0.03
CA PHE A 99 -1.54 8.82 0.49
C PHE A 99 -0.83 7.77 -0.37
N PHE A 100 -1.55 6.71 -0.76
CA PHE A 100 -1.03 5.74 -1.71
C PHE A 100 -0.67 6.38 -3.07
N PHE A 101 -1.47 7.30 -3.58
CA PHE A 101 -1.12 8.07 -4.80
C PHE A 101 0.14 8.90 -4.61
N ALA A 102 0.26 9.56 -3.46
CA ALA A 102 1.46 10.31 -3.09
C ALA A 102 2.70 9.42 -2.88
N THR A 103 2.54 8.10 -2.73
CA THR A 103 3.65 7.14 -2.73
C THR A 103 3.98 6.63 -4.14
N ILE A 104 2.96 6.26 -4.92
CA ILE A 104 3.20 5.60 -6.22
C ILE A 104 3.67 6.59 -7.30
N ALA A 105 3.22 7.85 -7.26
CA ALA A 105 3.63 8.86 -8.22
C ALA A 105 5.14 9.16 -8.17
N PRO A 106 5.75 9.50 -7.01
CA PRO A 106 7.20 9.72 -6.93
C PRO A 106 8.00 8.44 -7.19
N PHE A 107 7.52 7.27 -6.75
CA PHE A 107 8.15 5.99 -7.08
C PHE A 107 8.20 5.76 -8.60
N THR A 108 7.13 6.11 -9.31
CA THR A 108 7.06 6.01 -10.78
C THR A 108 8.02 7.00 -11.45
N ILE A 109 8.15 8.21 -10.91
CA ILE A 109 9.09 9.22 -11.41
C ILE A 109 10.55 8.77 -11.21
N ILE A 110 10.87 8.17 -10.07
CA ILE A 110 12.20 7.57 -9.82
C ILE A 110 12.45 6.43 -10.81
N ALA A 111 11.45 5.58 -11.06
CA ALA A 111 11.56 4.51 -12.06
C ALA A 111 11.84 5.05 -13.47
N LEU A 112 11.19 6.15 -13.87
CA LEU A 112 11.47 6.83 -15.14
C LEU A 112 12.90 7.38 -15.17
N SER A 113 13.41 7.92 -14.06
CA SER A 113 14.82 8.35 -13.97
C SER A 113 15.78 7.18 -14.21
N PHE A 114 15.55 6.03 -13.58
CA PHE A 114 16.36 4.83 -13.80
C PHE A 114 16.27 4.31 -15.24
N PHE A 115 15.09 4.36 -15.85
CA PHE A 115 14.91 3.98 -17.25
C PHE A 115 15.72 4.88 -18.20
N PHE A 116 15.64 6.20 -18.05
CA PHE A 116 16.28 7.13 -18.98
C PHE A 116 17.77 7.35 -18.73
N THR A 117 18.20 7.32 -17.47
CA THR A 117 19.56 7.73 -17.08
C THR A 117 20.39 6.62 -16.43
N GLY A 118 19.78 5.48 -16.11
CA GLY A 118 20.44 4.39 -15.38
C GLY A 118 20.75 4.70 -13.92
N SER A 119 20.18 5.78 -13.38
CA SER A 119 20.42 6.21 -12.01
C SER A 119 19.27 7.02 -11.44
N ASN A 120 19.29 7.24 -10.13
CA ASN A 120 18.38 8.17 -9.48
C ASN A 120 18.87 9.61 -9.65
N GLY A 121 18.26 10.32 -10.60
CA GLY A 121 18.59 11.70 -10.94
C GLY A 121 18.29 12.68 -9.80
N PHE A 122 17.39 12.34 -8.87
CA PHE A 122 17.05 13.21 -7.74
C PHE A 122 18.11 13.15 -6.64
N ASP A 123 18.68 11.97 -6.39
CA ASP A 123 19.80 11.83 -5.44
C ASP A 123 21.07 12.48 -6.01
N LYS A 124 21.34 12.26 -7.31
CA LYS A 124 22.42 12.98 -8.03
C LYS A 124 22.24 14.49 -8.02
N LEU A 125 21.01 14.97 -8.14
CA LEU A 125 20.72 16.40 -8.08
C LEU A 125 21.03 16.97 -6.68
N ALA A 126 20.75 16.23 -5.62
CA ALA A 126 21.16 16.61 -4.26
C ALA A 126 22.69 16.66 -4.13
N GLU A 127 23.41 15.69 -4.71
CA GLU A 127 24.88 15.70 -4.76
C GLU A 127 25.42 16.94 -5.47
N VAL A 128 24.81 17.34 -6.59
CA VAL A 128 25.18 18.56 -7.33
C VAL A 128 24.95 19.81 -6.48
N PHE A 129 23.78 19.94 -5.83
CA PHE A 129 23.50 21.10 -4.97
C PHE A 129 24.41 21.18 -3.74
N TYR A 130 24.83 20.03 -3.22
CA TYR A 130 25.75 19.97 -2.08
C TYR A 130 27.20 20.30 -2.49
N ASN A 131 27.66 19.76 -3.63
CA ASN A 131 29.04 19.87 -4.08
C ASN A 131 29.30 21.06 -5.05
N ASP A 132 28.42 22.05 -5.12
CA ASP A 132 28.53 23.20 -6.03
C ASP A 132 29.65 24.20 -5.63
N GLY A 133 30.91 23.76 -5.72
CA GLY A 133 32.10 24.56 -5.43
C GLY A 133 32.06 25.22 -4.04
N ASN A 134 32.38 26.51 -3.97
CA ASN A 134 32.30 27.32 -2.74
C ASN A 134 30.86 27.79 -2.42
N ASN A 135 29.86 27.44 -3.24
CA ASN A 135 28.47 27.93 -3.14
C ASN A 135 27.45 26.80 -2.84
N GLY A 136 27.92 25.59 -2.55
CA GLY A 136 27.06 24.47 -2.18
C GLY A 136 26.16 24.80 -0.98
N ILE A 137 24.93 24.30 -1.02
CA ILE A 137 23.98 24.47 0.10
C ILE A 137 24.15 23.34 1.11
N SER A 138 23.70 23.57 2.35
CA SER A 138 23.74 22.54 3.40
C SER A 138 23.09 21.23 2.92
N GLN A 139 23.60 20.10 3.41
CA GLN A 139 23.09 18.76 3.08
C GLN A 139 21.56 18.65 3.23
N SER A 140 20.99 19.18 4.31
CA SER A 140 19.54 19.21 4.53
C SER A 140 18.80 20.04 3.48
N ASN A 141 19.36 21.17 3.05
CA ASN A 141 18.75 21.99 2.00
C ASN A 141 18.92 21.39 0.61
N ALA A 142 20.04 20.71 0.33
CA ALA A 142 20.27 20.00 -0.93
C ALA A 142 19.25 18.88 -1.13
N THR A 143 19.08 18.03 -0.12
CA THR A 143 18.12 16.93 -0.14
C THR A 143 16.68 17.42 -0.17
N ARG A 144 16.34 18.48 0.57
CA ARG A 144 15.01 19.10 0.50
C ARG A 144 14.73 19.69 -0.88
N SER A 145 15.71 20.33 -1.51
CA SER A 145 15.54 20.93 -2.84
C SER A 145 15.30 19.86 -3.90
N SER A 146 16.06 18.75 -3.88
CA SER A 146 15.81 17.64 -4.79
C SER A 146 14.48 16.93 -4.52
N ALA A 147 14.08 16.79 -3.24
CA ALA A 147 12.80 16.24 -2.83
C ALA A 147 11.60 17.10 -3.31
N ILE A 148 11.71 18.42 -3.28
CA ILE A 148 10.71 19.33 -3.86
C ILE A 148 10.60 19.12 -5.36
N ILE A 149 11.72 18.97 -6.07
CA ILE A 149 11.72 18.72 -7.52
C ILE A 149 11.08 17.35 -7.84
N LEU A 150 11.39 16.31 -7.06
CA LEU A 150 10.71 15.01 -7.14
C LEU A 150 9.19 15.16 -6.94
N ALA A 151 8.76 15.91 -5.92
CA ALA A 151 7.35 16.18 -5.67
C ALA A 151 6.68 16.88 -6.85
N LEU A 152 7.31 17.91 -7.43
CA LEU A 152 6.78 18.63 -8.59
C LEU A 152 6.64 17.73 -9.81
N CYS A 153 7.64 16.89 -10.10
CA CYS A 153 7.56 15.90 -11.18
C CYS A 153 6.42 14.88 -10.91
N ALA A 154 6.28 14.41 -9.68
CA ALA A 154 5.22 13.48 -9.28
C ALA A 154 3.83 14.11 -9.40
N ILE A 155 3.69 15.40 -9.06
CA ILE A 155 2.47 16.19 -9.24
C ILE A 155 2.11 16.26 -10.71
N LEU A 156 3.05 16.64 -11.58
CA LEU A 156 2.82 16.71 -13.02
C LEU A 156 2.35 15.36 -13.58
N LEU A 157 2.99 14.26 -13.17
CA LEU A 157 2.58 12.91 -13.54
C LEU A 157 1.17 12.57 -13.04
N PHE A 158 0.84 12.89 -11.78
CA PHE A 158 -0.47 12.60 -11.20
C PHE A 158 -1.61 13.40 -11.86
N TRP A 159 -1.35 14.67 -12.20
CA TRP A 159 -2.29 15.49 -12.98
C TRP A 159 -2.50 14.95 -14.39
N GLY A 160 -1.41 14.54 -15.06
CA GLY A 160 -1.48 13.85 -16.35
C GLY A 160 -2.32 12.58 -16.26
N GLY A 161 -2.09 11.76 -15.23
CA GLY A 161 -2.89 10.57 -14.94
C GLY A 161 -4.36 10.87 -14.68
N THR A 162 -4.65 11.90 -13.88
CA THR A 162 -6.02 12.34 -13.60
C THR A 162 -6.76 12.75 -14.88
N PHE A 163 -6.08 13.38 -15.84
CA PHE A 163 -6.66 13.72 -17.13
C PHE A 163 -6.86 12.49 -18.03
N VAL A 164 -5.88 11.58 -18.08
CA VAL A 164 -5.95 10.34 -18.86
C VAL A 164 -7.06 9.42 -18.33
N SER A 165 -7.22 9.30 -17.01
CA SER A 165 -8.24 8.45 -16.40
C SER A 165 -9.68 8.89 -16.74
N ARG A 166 -9.89 10.11 -17.25
CA ARG A 166 -11.20 10.58 -17.78
C ARG A 166 -11.54 10.01 -19.17
N LYS A 167 -10.53 9.60 -19.96
CA LYS A 167 -10.70 9.14 -21.36
C LYS A 167 -11.27 7.72 -21.49
N GLY A 168 -11.51 7.05 -20.37
CA GLY A 168 -12.19 5.75 -20.31
C GLY A 168 -11.25 4.53 -20.19
N PRO A 169 -11.82 3.33 -19.99
CA PRO A 169 -11.11 2.16 -19.49
C PRO A 169 -10.13 1.50 -20.47
N LYS A 170 -10.28 1.71 -21.79
CA LYS A 170 -9.45 1.04 -22.81
C LYS A 170 -7.96 1.40 -22.70
N TRP A 171 -7.65 2.67 -22.41
CA TRP A 171 -6.26 3.12 -22.24
C TRP A 171 -5.64 2.65 -20.91
N ILE A 172 -6.45 2.62 -19.85
CA ILE A 172 -6.03 2.17 -18.51
C ILE A 172 -5.63 0.69 -18.55
N GLY A 173 -6.40 -0.15 -19.26
CA GLY A 173 -6.18 -1.59 -19.33
C GLY A 173 -4.82 -1.98 -19.94
N THR A 174 -4.36 -1.29 -20.99
CA THR A 174 -3.11 -1.67 -21.67
C THR A 174 -1.87 -1.47 -20.79
N PHE A 175 -1.72 -0.29 -20.18
CA PHE A 175 -0.57 0.00 -19.31
C PHE A 175 -0.58 -0.87 -18.05
N THR A 176 -1.75 -1.06 -17.45
CA THR A 176 -1.92 -1.89 -16.25
C THR A 176 -1.53 -3.34 -16.50
N ASN A 177 -1.97 -3.92 -17.63
CA ASN A 177 -1.68 -5.32 -17.94
C ASN A 177 -0.21 -5.57 -18.25
N ILE A 178 0.43 -4.71 -19.06
CA ILE A 178 1.83 -4.88 -19.44
C ILE A 178 2.73 -4.65 -18.22
N GLY A 179 2.58 -3.52 -17.53
CA GLY A 179 3.41 -3.15 -16.39
C GLY A 179 3.25 -4.11 -15.21
N GLY A 180 2.00 -4.42 -14.84
CA GLY A 180 1.71 -5.35 -13.75
C GLY A 180 2.27 -6.74 -13.99
N THR A 181 2.02 -7.31 -15.17
CA THR A 181 2.53 -8.66 -15.52
C THR A 181 4.06 -8.69 -15.55
N ALA A 182 4.70 -7.70 -16.17
CA ALA A 182 6.15 -7.62 -16.24
C ALA A 182 6.77 -7.46 -14.83
N SER A 183 6.16 -6.67 -13.95
CA SER A 183 6.63 -6.50 -12.57
C SER A 183 6.46 -7.77 -11.72
N LEU A 184 5.41 -8.57 -11.96
CA LEU A 184 5.26 -9.88 -11.31
C LEU A 184 6.34 -10.85 -11.78
N ILE A 185 6.57 -10.91 -13.10
CA ILE A 185 7.65 -11.72 -13.69
C ILE A 185 8.99 -11.31 -13.10
N LEU A 186 9.24 -10.02 -12.95
CA LEU A 186 10.48 -9.51 -12.37
C LEU A 186 10.73 -10.03 -10.95
N GLY A 187 9.71 -10.06 -10.09
CA GLY A 187 9.83 -10.63 -8.75
C GLY A 187 10.08 -12.14 -8.73
N VAL A 188 9.44 -12.89 -9.63
CA VAL A 188 9.68 -14.33 -9.76
C VAL A 188 11.07 -14.62 -10.33
N LEU A 189 11.50 -13.82 -11.32
CA LEU A 189 12.84 -13.90 -11.89
C LEU A 189 13.91 -13.58 -10.86
N PHE A 190 13.70 -12.57 -10.01
CA PHE A 190 14.61 -12.29 -8.90
C PHE A 190 14.82 -13.53 -8.03
N ILE A 191 13.71 -14.15 -7.59
CA ILE A 191 13.75 -15.37 -6.76
C ILE A 191 14.48 -16.50 -7.49
N ALA A 192 14.17 -16.71 -8.77
CA ALA A 192 14.78 -17.77 -9.57
C ALA A 192 16.29 -17.56 -9.78
N ILE A 193 16.72 -16.34 -10.12
CA ILE A 193 18.15 -16.01 -10.29
C ILE A 193 18.87 -16.20 -8.96
N ALA A 194 18.32 -15.70 -7.85
CA ALA A 194 18.95 -15.85 -6.55
C ALA A 194 19.11 -17.34 -6.15
N LEU A 195 18.06 -18.16 -6.33
CA LEU A 195 18.09 -19.59 -5.97
C LEU A 195 18.99 -20.44 -6.87
N PHE A 196 18.94 -20.23 -8.18
CA PHE A 196 19.55 -21.14 -9.15
C PHE A 196 20.88 -20.63 -9.71
N TYR A 197 21.20 -19.35 -9.53
CA TYR A 197 22.45 -18.75 -10.01
C TYR A 197 23.29 -18.14 -8.87
N THR A 198 22.75 -17.16 -8.14
CA THR A 198 23.55 -16.38 -7.18
C THR A 198 23.96 -17.21 -5.97
N ILE A 199 23.05 -17.96 -5.36
CA ILE A 199 23.38 -18.80 -4.19
C ILE A 199 24.37 -19.92 -4.54
N PRO A 200 24.22 -20.64 -5.67
CA PRO A 200 25.16 -21.70 -6.02
C PRO A 200 26.52 -21.22 -6.56
N PHE A 201 26.58 -20.09 -7.26
CA PHE A 201 27.76 -19.67 -8.03
C PHE A 201 28.28 -18.26 -7.74
N GLY A 202 27.48 -17.42 -7.08
CA GLY A 202 27.79 -16.02 -6.80
C GLY A 202 28.29 -15.77 -5.37
N GLU A 203 28.47 -14.50 -5.04
CA GLU A 203 28.74 -14.07 -3.67
C GLU A 203 27.50 -14.27 -2.80
N THR A 204 27.69 -14.92 -1.67
CA THR A 204 26.63 -15.14 -0.68
C THR A 204 27.04 -14.63 0.67
N ILE A 205 26.04 -14.29 1.46
CA ILE A 205 26.22 -13.82 2.83
C ILE A 205 26.08 -15.02 3.75
N LYS A 206 27.05 -15.17 4.64
CA LYS A 206 27.00 -16.19 5.67
C LYS A 206 25.85 -15.88 6.61
N PHE A 207 25.03 -16.90 6.89
CA PHE A 207 23.99 -16.78 7.89
C PHE A 207 24.61 -16.44 9.24
N ASP A 208 24.12 -15.36 9.84
CA ASP A 208 24.36 -14.98 11.23
C ASP A 208 23.00 -14.86 11.92
N SER A 209 22.87 -15.48 13.10
CA SER A 209 21.69 -15.35 13.95
C SER A 209 21.35 -13.91 14.30
N SER A 210 22.33 -12.99 14.29
CA SER A 210 22.10 -11.55 14.49
C SER A 210 21.21 -10.93 13.40
N LEU A 211 21.09 -11.56 12.22
CA LEU A 211 20.19 -11.13 11.13
C LEU A 211 18.71 -11.37 11.47
N LEU A 212 18.43 -12.29 12.40
CA LEU A 212 17.07 -12.55 12.91
C LEU A 212 16.69 -11.65 14.09
N ASP A 213 17.63 -10.89 14.63
CA ASP A 213 17.41 -9.92 15.70
C ASP A 213 17.68 -8.48 15.21
N PRO A 214 16.87 -7.95 14.27
CA PRO A 214 17.02 -6.58 13.82
C PRO A 214 16.74 -5.58 14.94
N ILE A 215 16.16 -5.99 16.08
CA ILE A 215 15.93 -5.07 17.18
C ILE A 215 17.26 -4.66 17.79
N ASN A 216 18.14 -5.61 18.12
CA ASN A 216 19.42 -5.28 18.76
C ASN A 216 20.57 -5.06 17.77
N ASN A 217 20.39 -5.37 16.49
CA ASN A 217 21.41 -5.22 15.45
C ASN A 217 21.66 -3.73 15.09
N ASP A 218 22.93 -3.39 14.82
CA ASP A 218 23.35 -2.07 14.34
C ASP A 218 22.75 -1.68 12.99
N ASN A 219 22.49 -2.65 12.12
CA ASN A 219 21.85 -2.43 10.83
C ASN A 219 20.32 -2.44 10.90
N GLY A 220 19.74 -2.61 12.10
CA GLY A 220 18.31 -2.58 12.35
C GLY A 220 17.91 -1.40 13.25
N PHE A 221 17.28 -1.69 14.39
CA PHE A 221 16.68 -0.70 15.29
C PHE A 221 17.54 -0.35 16.50
N LYS A 222 18.73 -0.95 16.69
CA LYS A 222 19.70 -0.58 17.76
C LYS A 222 19.11 -0.52 19.19
N GLY A 223 18.16 -1.38 19.50
CA GLY A 223 17.46 -1.45 20.78
C GLY A 223 16.19 -0.59 20.85
N ASP A 224 15.89 0.20 19.81
CA ASP A 224 14.67 1.01 19.73
C ASP A 224 13.45 0.16 19.36
N TRP A 225 12.87 -0.47 20.39
CA TRP A 225 11.63 -1.24 20.27
C TRP A 225 10.45 -0.43 19.73
N TRP A 226 10.44 0.89 19.93
CA TRP A 226 9.37 1.73 19.41
C TRP A 226 9.47 1.85 17.90
N SER A 227 10.68 2.14 17.39
CA SER A 227 10.93 2.18 15.94
C SER A 227 10.64 0.83 15.30
N PHE A 228 11.01 -0.28 15.94
CA PHE A 228 10.67 -1.63 15.47
C PHE A 228 9.14 -1.82 15.30
N LEU A 229 8.35 -1.45 16.31
CA LEU A 229 6.89 -1.55 16.25
C LEU A 229 6.28 -0.57 15.23
N SER A 230 6.92 0.59 15.01
CA SER A 230 6.47 1.60 14.04
C SER A 230 6.51 1.13 12.58
N ALA A 231 7.32 0.10 12.29
CA ALA A 231 7.43 -0.50 10.96
C ALA A 231 6.34 -1.55 10.67
N PHE A 232 5.58 -2.02 11.67
CA PHE A 232 4.52 -3.03 11.48
C PHE A 232 3.42 -2.65 10.46
N PRO A 233 3.02 -1.38 10.30
CA PRO A 233 2.13 -0.98 9.20
C PRO A 233 2.63 -1.41 7.82
N TRP A 234 3.95 -1.41 7.57
CA TRP A 234 4.51 -1.81 6.28
C TRP A 234 4.31 -3.29 6.00
N LEU A 235 4.42 -4.12 7.04
CA LEU A 235 4.16 -5.55 6.98
C LEU A 235 2.68 -5.82 6.67
N ILE A 236 1.77 -5.14 7.36
CA ILE A 236 0.32 -5.29 7.13
C ILE A 236 -0.04 -4.79 5.73
N PHE A 237 0.55 -3.67 5.30
CA PHE A 237 0.30 -3.07 4.00
C PHE A 237 0.80 -3.93 2.83
N ALA A 238 1.80 -4.80 3.04
CA ALA A 238 2.22 -5.78 2.03
C ALA A 238 1.07 -6.71 1.58
N PHE A 239 0.05 -6.86 2.41
CA PHE A 239 -1.16 -7.64 2.17
C PHE A 239 -2.38 -6.75 1.87
N ASN A 240 -2.19 -5.45 1.61
CA ASN A 240 -3.31 -4.57 1.25
C ASN A 240 -3.90 -4.95 -0.13
N GLY A 241 -5.21 -4.80 -0.29
CA GLY A 241 -5.92 -5.15 -1.52
C GLY A 241 -6.62 -6.52 -1.51
N ILE A 242 -6.37 -7.37 -0.51
CA ILE A 242 -7.05 -8.67 -0.34
C ILE A 242 -8.57 -8.52 -0.29
N GLU A 243 -9.06 -7.46 0.34
CA GLU A 243 -10.48 -7.14 0.50
C GLU A 243 -11.22 -7.04 -0.85
N THR A 244 -10.50 -6.65 -1.90
CA THR A 244 -11.06 -6.49 -3.26
C THR A 244 -11.42 -7.84 -3.88
N MET A 245 -10.84 -8.94 -3.40
CA MET A 245 -11.12 -10.27 -3.95
C MET A 245 -12.58 -10.72 -3.75
N SER A 246 -13.30 -10.17 -2.76
CA SER A 246 -14.70 -10.53 -2.48
C SER A 246 -15.65 -10.31 -3.66
N VAL A 247 -15.32 -9.40 -4.58
CA VAL A 247 -16.14 -9.14 -5.77
C VAL A 247 -16.24 -10.36 -6.69
N PHE A 248 -15.23 -11.24 -6.67
CA PHE A 248 -15.13 -12.41 -7.55
C PHE A 248 -15.79 -13.67 -6.96
N VAL A 249 -16.25 -13.63 -5.71
CA VAL A 249 -16.90 -14.79 -5.04
C VAL A 249 -18.08 -15.29 -5.85
N LYS A 250 -18.88 -14.37 -6.39
CA LYS A 250 -20.11 -14.65 -7.14
C LYS A 250 -19.83 -15.25 -8.52
N ASP A 251 -18.71 -14.84 -9.13
CA ASP A 251 -18.31 -15.23 -10.48
C ASP A 251 -17.51 -16.56 -10.50
N THR A 252 -17.25 -17.14 -9.33
CA THR A 252 -16.44 -18.36 -9.17
C THR A 252 -17.24 -19.65 -9.43
N LYS A 253 -16.72 -20.48 -10.34
CA LYS A 253 -17.18 -21.85 -10.58
C LYS A 253 -16.98 -22.69 -9.31
N GLY A 254 -18.03 -23.41 -8.90
CA GLY A 254 -18.06 -24.12 -7.61
C GLY A 254 -18.47 -23.25 -6.41
N GLY A 255 -18.81 -21.97 -6.64
CA GLY A 255 -19.40 -21.07 -5.65
C GLY A 255 -18.47 -20.66 -4.50
N PRO A 256 -19.02 -20.11 -3.40
CA PRO A 256 -18.24 -19.51 -2.33
C PRO A 256 -17.25 -20.45 -1.64
N LYS A 257 -17.57 -21.75 -1.53
CA LYS A 257 -16.65 -22.75 -0.96
C LYS A 257 -15.40 -22.94 -1.83
N ALA A 258 -15.57 -23.00 -3.15
CA ALA A 258 -14.45 -23.12 -4.08
C ALA A 258 -13.59 -21.85 -4.09
N PHE A 259 -14.22 -20.67 -4.09
CA PHE A 259 -13.53 -19.39 -3.97
C PHE A 259 -12.69 -19.32 -2.69
N LYS A 260 -13.26 -19.67 -1.53
CA LYS A 260 -12.55 -19.68 -0.25
C LYS A 260 -11.29 -20.54 -0.30
N ILE A 261 -11.41 -21.78 -0.77
CA ILE A 261 -10.29 -22.72 -0.84
C ILE A 261 -9.21 -22.19 -1.78
N ALA A 262 -9.60 -21.73 -2.98
CA ALA A 262 -8.66 -21.22 -3.96
C ALA A 262 -7.94 -19.95 -3.49
N SER A 263 -8.65 -19.04 -2.82
CA SER A 263 -8.08 -17.80 -2.29
C SER A 263 -7.11 -18.07 -1.14
N VAL A 264 -7.41 -19.05 -0.25
CA VAL A 264 -6.47 -19.47 0.80
C VAL A 264 -5.20 -20.06 0.21
N ILE A 265 -5.32 -20.96 -0.78
CA ILE A 265 -4.16 -21.54 -1.47
C ILE A 265 -3.34 -20.44 -2.16
N GLY A 266 -3.99 -19.55 -2.89
CA GLY A 266 -3.34 -18.43 -3.56
C GLY A 266 -2.60 -17.53 -2.58
N MET A 267 -3.23 -17.19 -1.46
CA MET A 267 -2.61 -16.43 -0.39
C MET A 267 -1.40 -17.14 0.23
N SER A 268 -1.51 -18.44 0.53
CA SER A 268 -0.40 -19.22 1.07
C SER A 268 0.79 -19.27 0.11
N ILE A 269 0.55 -19.34 -1.21
CA ILE A 269 1.61 -19.25 -2.22
C ILE A 269 2.25 -17.85 -2.22
N VAL A 270 1.45 -16.78 -2.16
CA VAL A 270 1.96 -15.41 -2.10
C VAL A 270 2.84 -15.20 -0.86
N ILE A 271 2.36 -15.62 0.31
CA ILE A 271 3.13 -15.57 1.56
C ILE A 271 4.43 -16.36 1.38
N GLY A 272 4.37 -17.60 0.88
CA GLY A 272 5.55 -18.42 0.64
C GLY A 272 6.58 -17.76 -0.29
N LEU A 273 6.12 -17.11 -1.36
CA LEU A 273 7.00 -16.39 -2.28
C LEU A 273 7.60 -15.12 -1.66
N MET A 274 6.85 -14.39 -0.82
CA MET A 274 7.41 -13.25 -0.06
C MET A 274 8.48 -13.71 0.93
N VAL A 275 8.25 -14.84 1.62
CA VAL A 275 9.21 -15.46 2.55
C VAL A 275 10.47 -15.88 1.81
N VAL A 276 10.32 -16.69 0.75
CA VAL A 276 11.46 -17.15 -0.06
C VAL A 276 12.20 -15.95 -0.65
N GLY A 277 11.49 -14.98 -1.21
CA GLY A 277 12.09 -13.76 -1.77
C GLY A 277 12.90 -12.95 -0.75
N THR A 278 12.43 -12.85 0.48
CA THR A 278 13.15 -12.16 1.57
C THR A 278 14.39 -12.93 2.00
N VAL A 279 14.27 -14.26 2.15
CA VAL A 279 15.39 -15.12 2.52
C VAL A 279 16.50 -15.07 1.48
N VAL A 280 16.16 -15.21 0.20
CA VAL A 280 17.17 -15.19 -0.87
C VAL A 280 17.77 -13.80 -1.05
N LEU A 281 17.02 -12.72 -0.85
CA LEU A 281 17.57 -11.38 -0.83
C LEU A 281 18.59 -11.21 0.31
N SER A 282 18.24 -11.63 1.53
CA SER A 282 19.11 -11.56 2.70
C SER A 282 20.39 -12.39 2.57
N PHE A 283 20.38 -13.46 1.78
CA PHE A 283 21.55 -14.29 1.51
C PHE A 283 22.40 -13.82 0.34
N THR A 284 21.91 -12.87 -0.46
CA THR A 284 22.61 -12.37 -1.65
C THR A 284 23.12 -10.94 -1.49
N ILE A 285 22.46 -10.12 -0.66
CA ILE A 285 22.80 -8.71 -0.45
C ILE A 285 22.67 -8.36 1.03
N ASP A 286 23.71 -7.72 1.57
CA ASP A 286 23.82 -7.47 3.00
C ASP A 286 22.96 -6.29 3.40
N GLN A 287 22.51 -6.33 4.66
CA GLN A 287 21.57 -5.35 5.16
C GLN A 287 22.18 -3.94 5.21
N GLU A 288 23.49 -3.84 5.44
CA GLU A 288 24.21 -2.57 5.44
C GLU A 288 24.16 -1.90 4.06
N THR A 289 24.41 -2.67 2.99
CA THR A 289 24.27 -2.21 1.61
C THR A 289 22.85 -1.76 1.32
N ILE A 290 21.83 -2.55 1.68
CA ILE A 290 20.41 -2.18 1.48
C ILE A 290 20.03 -0.89 2.23
N ASN A 291 20.53 -0.71 3.44
CA ASN A 291 20.22 0.43 4.30
C ASN A 291 21.14 1.65 4.06
N SER A 292 22.15 1.51 3.20
CA SER A 292 23.06 2.60 2.84
C SER A 292 22.29 3.77 2.19
N PRO A 293 22.74 5.03 2.37
CA PRO A 293 22.14 6.18 1.70
C PRO A 293 22.06 6.02 0.18
N GLN A 294 23.05 5.36 -0.44
CA GLN A 294 23.14 5.18 -1.89
C GLN A 294 22.10 4.18 -2.43
N TRP A 295 21.70 3.19 -1.64
CA TRP A 295 20.70 2.20 -2.03
C TRP A 295 19.32 2.56 -1.48
N GLY A 296 19.19 2.54 -0.15
CA GLY A 296 17.96 2.83 0.58
C GLY A 296 16.70 2.22 -0.05
N LEU A 297 15.56 2.85 0.21
CA LEU A 297 14.28 2.43 -0.33
C LEU A 297 14.13 2.75 -1.84
N SER A 298 14.68 3.88 -2.29
CA SER A 298 14.49 4.41 -3.63
C SER A 298 15.29 3.68 -4.70
N ASN A 299 16.48 3.16 -4.37
CA ASN A 299 17.42 2.63 -5.35
C ASN A 299 17.59 1.10 -5.24
N SER A 300 17.38 0.51 -4.05
CA SER A 300 17.49 -0.95 -3.83
C SER A 300 16.69 -1.76 -4.84
N TYR A 301 15.46 -1.33 -5.18
CA TYR A 301 14.61 -2.04 -6.14
C TYR A 301 15.30 -2.27 -7.51
N TYR A 302 16.23 -1.40 -7.90
CA TYR A 302 16.92 -1.46 -9.19
C TYR A 302 18.30 -2.11 -9.08
N TYR A 303 19.05 -1.77 -8.02
CA TYR A 303 20.43 -2.24 -7.84
C TYR A 303 20.54 -3.71 -7.40
N VAL A 304 19.48 -4.28 -6.83
CA VAL A 304 19.46 -5.72 -6.49
C VAL A 304 19.69 -6.61 -7.71
N PHE A 305 19.16 -6.27 -8.88
CA PHE A 305 19.25 -7.10 -10.09
C PHE A 305 20.68 -7.25 -10.65
N PRO A 306 21.43 -6.16 -10.94
CA PRO A 306 22.82 -6.31 -11.37
C PRO A 306 23.69 -6.93 -10.28
N LYS A 307 23.45 -6.62 -8.99
CA LYS A 307 24.23 -7.19 -7.88
C LYS A 307 24.09 -8.70 -7.77
N ILE A 308 22.86 -9.26 -7.83
CA ILE A 308 22.68 -10.73 -7.79
C ILE A 308 23.23 -11.44 -9.04
N LEU A 309 23.42 -10.71 -10.13
CA LEU A 309 24.05 -11.22 -11.36
C LEU A 309 25.58 -11.10 -11.34
N GLY A 310 26.18 -10.58 -10.27
CA GLY A 310 27.62 -10.36 -10.17
C GLY A 310 28.13 -9.24 -11.10
N LEU A 311 27.23 -8.34 -11.52
CA LEU A 311 27.57 -7.24 -12.42
C LEU A 311 27.81 -5.96 -11.62
N GLU A 312 28.85 -5.23 -11.99
CA GLU A 312 29.06 -3.88 -11.49
C GLU A 312 27.92 -2.97 -11.95
N ILE A 313 27.34 -2.20 -11.02
CA ILE A 313 26.19 -1.31 -11.26
C ILE A 313 26.46 -0.34 -12.41
N ASP A 314 27.68 0.21 -12.47
CA ASP A 314 28.06 1.21 -13.46
C ASP A 314 28.50 0.65 -14.82
N SER A 315 28.70 -0.67 -14.92
CA SER A 315 29.03 -1.34 -16.17
C SER A 315 27.90 -1.22 -17.21
N VAL A 316 28.24 -1.38 -18.49
CA VAL A 316 27.25 -1.36 -19.59
C VAL A 316 26.15 -2.41 -19.37
N ALA A 317 26.52 -3.61 -18.92
CA ALA A 317 25.58 -4.68 -18.61
C ALA A 317 24.70 -4.33 -17.40
N GLY A 318 25.30 -3.81 -16.32
CA GLY A 318 24.59 -3.37 -15.12
C GLY A 318 23.55 -2.29 -15.43
N LYS A 319 23.94 -1.23 -16.14
CA LYS A 319 23.04 -0.15 -16.57
C LYS A 319 21.93 -0.66 -17.50
N THR A 320 22.23 -1.61 -18.39
CA THR A 320 21.21 -2.19 -19.27
C THR A 320 20.11 -2.87 -18.46
N ILE A 321 20.48 -3.67 -17.45
CA ILE A 321 19.51 -4.31 -16.54
C ILE A 321 18.72 -3.25 -15.78
N ILE A 322 19.38 -2.24 -15.24
CA ILE A 322 18.74 -1.14 -14.51
C ILE A 322 17.73 -0.41 -15.41
N HIS A 323 18.04 -0.14 -16.67
CA HIS A 323 17.11 0.49 -17.62
C HIS A 323 15.88 -0.38 -17.85
N ILE A 324 16.05 -1.71 -18.01
CA ILE A 324 14.95 -2.65 -18.19
C ILE A 324 14.05 -2.67 -16.93
N VAL A 325 14.65 -2.79 -15.76
CA VAL A 325 13.92 -2.77 -14.47
C VAL A 325 13.21 -1.42 -14.29
N GLY A 326 13.88 -0.32 -14.61
CA GLY A 326 13.34 1.04 -14.65
C GLY A 326 12.08 1.13 -15.51
N LEU A 327 12.14 0.63 -16.75
CA LEU A 327 11.02 0.62 -17.69
C LEU A 327 9.83 -0.19 -17.16
N ILE A 328 10.08 -1.43 -16.71
CA ILE A 328 9.04 -2.31 -16.17
C ILE A 328 8.35 -1.64 -14.98
N THR A 329 9.14 -1.06 -14.09
CA THR A 329 8.64 -0.42 -12.87
C THR A 329 7.89 0.87 -13.19
N ALA A 330 8.34 1.66 -14.16
CA ALA A 330 7.65 2.86 -14.61
C ALA A 330 6.30 2.52 -15.27
N LEU A 331 6.26 1.51 -16.13
CA LEU A 331 5.02 1.03 -16.74
C LEU A 331 4.04 0.49 -15.69
N ASN A 332 4.53 -0.28 -14.71
CA ASN A 332 3.73 -0.77 -13.60
C ASN A 332 3.16 0.38 -12.75
N GLY A 333 4.03 1.33 -12.37
CA GLY A 333 3.67 2.50 -11.58
C GLY A 333 2.61 3.36 -12.28
N MET A 334 2.80 3.68 -13.56
CA MET A 334 1.82 4.42 -14.36
C MET A 334 0.49 3.66 -14.50
N GLY A 335 0.54 2.38 -14.85
CA GLY A 335 -0.66 1.54 -15.01
C GLY A 335 -1.47 1.46 -13.71
N SER A 336 -0.80 1.11 -12.61
CA SER A 336 -1.39 1.08 -11.28
C SER A 336 -1.98 2.44 -10.90
N MET A 337 -1.21 3.53 -10.99
CA MET A 337 -1.68 4.87 -10.65
C MET A 337 -2.93 5.27 -11.45
N PHE A 338 -2.95 5.06 -12.77
CA PHE A 338 -4.09 5.42 -13.62
C PHE A 338 -5.34 4.59 -13.30
N PHE A 339 -5.16 3.31 -12.99
CA PHE A 339 -6.24 2.41 -12.58
C PHE A 339 -6.84 2.83 -11.24
N TRP A 340 -6.00 3.04 -10.23
CA TRP A 340 -6.43 3.38 -8.88
C TRP A 340 -6.95 4.84 -8.78
N THR A 341 -6.58 5.75 -9.68
CA THR A 341 -7.10 7.14 -9.64
C THR A 341 -8.62 7.21 -9.85
N ALA A 342 -9.19 6.34 -10.69
CA ALA A 342 -10.62 6.35 -11.01
C ALA A 342 -11.43 5.27 -10.27
N GLY A 343 -10.85 4.09 -10.04
CA GLY A 343 -11.55 2.94 -9.45
C GLY A 343 -12.10 3.22 -8.04
N PRO A 344 -11.25 3.39 -7.03
CA PRO A 344 -11.60 3.81 -5.66
C PRO A 344 -12.60 4.97 -5.58
N ALA A 345 -12.40 6.03 -6.38
CA ALA A 345 -13.32 7.16 -6.41
C ALA A 345 -14.72 6.70 -6.86
N LYS A 346 -14.81 5.96 -7.96
CA LYS A 346 -16.08 5.43 -8.46
C LYS A 346 -16.77 4.53 -7.43
N VAL A 347 -16.02 3.62 -6.81
CA VAL A 347 -16.54 2.72 -5.75
C VAL A 347 -17.08 3.53 -4.59
N PHE A 348 -16.28 4.45 -4.05
CA PHE A 348 -16.68 5.33 -2.94
C PHE A 348 -17.98 6.08 -3.24
N PHE A 349 -18.06 6.78 -4.38
CA PHE A 349 -19.26 7.55 -4.73
C PHE A 349 -20.49 6.69 -5.07
N SER A 350 -20.30 5.40 -5.39
CA SER A 350 -21.40 4.46 -5.62
C SER A 350 -21.96 3.81 -4.34
N GLU A 351 -21.15 3.75 -3.27
CA GLU A 351 -21.52 3.09 -2.01
C GLU A 351 -22.10 4.07 -0.97
N ILE A 352 -21.73 5.35 -1.04
CA ILE A 352 -22.19 6.34 -0.05
C ILE A 352 -23.62 6.80 -0.33
N PRO A 353 -24.40 7.16 0.72
CA PRO A 353 -25.72 7.74 0.54
C PRO A 353 -25.68 9.02 -0.32
N GLU A 354 -26.73 9.23 -1.12
CA GLU A 354 -26.84 10.40 -1.97
C GLU A 354 -26.71 11.70 -1.15
N ASN A 355 -25.94 12.65 -1.69
CA ASN A 355 -25.69 13.99 -1.13
C ASN A 355 -24.76 14.07 0.10
N VAL A 356 -24.21 12.96 0.64
CA VAL A 356 -23.26 13.04 1.77
C VAL A 356 -22.06 13.92 1.45
N MET A 357 -21.56 13.84 0.22
CA MET A 357 -20.43 14.64 -0.29
C MET A 357 -20.87 15.90 -1.07
N GLY A 358 -22.17 16.19 -1.11
CA GLY A 358 -22.73 17.29 -1.89
C GLY A 358 -22.83 17.02 -3.39
N LYS A 359 -23.79 17.68 -4.05
CA LYS A 359 -24.14 17.44 -5.46
C LYS A 359 -23.01 17.75 -6.45
N TYR A 360 -22.15 18.72 -6.13
CA TYR A 360 -21.06 19.12 -7.02
C TYR A 360 -19.95 18.07 -7.06
N ILE A 361 -19.49 17.59 -5.90
CA ILE A 361 -18.40 16.62 -5.82
C ILE A 361 -18.85 15.25 -6.35
N SER A 362 -20.07 14.84 -6.03
CA SER A 362 -20.67 13.57 -6.48
C SER A 362 -21.10 13.56 -7.96
N LYS A 363 -20.90 14.65 -8.71
CA LYS A 363 -21.30 14.72 -10.12
C LYS A 363 -20.46 13.76 -10.95
N VAL A 364 -21.12 12.82 -11.61
CA VAL A 364 -20.51 11.88 -12.55
C VAL A 364 -20.66 12.34 -14.00
N ASP A 365 -19.70 11.96 -14.85
CA ASP A 365 -19.78 12.17 -16.30
C ASP A 365 -20.58 11.05 -17.00
N LYS A 366 -20.62 11.10 -18.34
CA LYS A 366 -21.27 10.08 -19.18
C LYS A 366 -20.73 8.66 -19.01
N ASN A 367 -19.51 8.51 -18.48
CA ASN A 367 -18.86 7.23 -18.23
C ASN A 367 -19.04 6.75 -16.77
N GLY A 368 -19.80 7.50 -15.95
CA GLY A 368 -19.97 7.23 -14.52
C GLY A 368 -18.75 7.57 -13.68
N ILE A 369 -17.85 8.44 -14.17
CA ILE A 369 -16.63 8.84 -13.46
C ILE A 369 -16.91 10.14 -12.68
N PRO A 370 -16.62 10.21 -11.37
CA PRO A 370 -16.84 11.41 -10.55
C PRO A 370 -15.75 12.48 -10.79
N VAL A 371 -15.81 13.18 -11.93
CA VAL A 371 -14.74 14.06 -12.43
C VAL A 371 -14.32 15.15 -11.44
N ASN A 372 -15.29 15.75 -10.74
CA ASN A 372 -15.02 16.80 -9.76
C ASN A 372 -14.28 16.26 -8.53
N ALA A 373 -14.62 15.03 -8.10
CA ALA A 373 -13.88 14.36 -7.04
C ALA A 373 -12.46 14.00 -7.49
N LEU A 374 -12.28 13.56 -8.74
CA LEU A 374 -10.95 13.30 -9.30
C LEU A 374 -10.09 14.58 -9.33
N PHE A 375 -10.67 15.74 -9.60
CA PHE A 375 -9.95 17.01 -9.55
C PHE A 375 -9.58 17.41 -8.11
N LEU A 376 -10.54 17.28 -7.18
CA LEU A 376 -10.29 17.55 -5.75
C LEU A 376 -9.18 16.64 -5.20
N GLN A 377 -9.19 15.35 -5.55
CA GLN A 377 -8.16 14.41 -5.12
C GLN A 377 -6.78 14.81 -5.67
N ALA A 378 -6.71 15.29 -6.92
CA ALA A 378 -5.46 15.78 -7.51
C ALA A 378 -4.87 16.97 -6.76
N ILE A 379 -5.73 17.91 -6.31
CA ILE A 379 -5.31 19.01 -5.45
C ILE A 379 -4.78 18.49 -4.11
N VAL A 380 -5.52 17.60 -3.45
CA VAL A 380 -5.13 17.06 -2.13
C VAL A 380 -3.81 16.29 -2.21
N VAL A 381 -3.64 15.42 -3.20
CA VAL A 381 -2.39 14.68 -3.43
C VAL A 381 -1.24 15.65 -3.74
N SER A 382 -1.48 16.74 -4.46
CA SER A 382 -0.46 17.76 -4.70
C SER A 382 -0.01 18.44 -3.41
N ILE A 383 -0.94 18.78 -2.52
CA ILE A 383 -0.62 19.35 -1.20
C ILE A 383 0.19 18.35 -0.37
N ILE A 384 -0.21 17.07 -0.34
CA ILE A 384 0.52 16.01 0.38
C ILE A 384 1.96 15.91 -0.15
N LEU A 385 2.15 15.83 -1.48
CA LEU A 385 3.47 15.74 -2.10
C LEU A 385 4.34 16.97 -1.81
N LEU A 386 3.77 18.18 -1.82
CA LEU A 386 4.50 19.40 -1.47
C LEU A 386 4.90 19.44 0.01
N ILE A 387 4.02 19.01 0.91
CA ILE A 387 4.34 18.91 2.35
C ILE A 387 5.51 17.93 2.53
N VAL A 388 5.43 16.72 1.95
CA VAL A 388 6.53 15.74 2.04
C VAL A 388 7.81 16.27 1.41
N GLY A 389 7.75 16.88 0.22
CA GLY A 389 8.93 17.43 -0.46
C GLY A 389 9.62 18.51 0.36
N THR A 390 8.85 19.45 0.91
CA THR A 390 9.39 20.58 1.70
C THR A 390 9.85 20.19 3.10
N THR A 391 9.40 19.05 3.62
CA THR A 391 9.74 18.55 4.96
C THR A 391 10.67 17.33 4.94
N THR A 392 11.06 16.87 3.75
CA THR A 392 12.09 15.83 3.62
C THR A 392 13.43 16.38 4.07
N VAL A 393 14.09 15.64 4.94
CA VAL A 393 15.47 15.84 5.36
C VAL A 393 16.15 14.48 5.28
N GLY A 394 17.33 14.42 4.68
CA GLY A 394 18.10 13.19 4.58
C GLY A 394 19.57 13.45 4.32
N GLU A 395 20.30 12.38 4.10
CA GLU A 395 21.69 12.44 3.67
C GLU A 395 21.81 12.62 2.16
N VAL A 396 22.91 13.21 1.70
CA VAL A 396 23.23 13.29 0.28
C VAL A 396 23.32 11.85 -0.27
N GLY A 397 22.67 11.59 -1.39
CA GLY A 397 22.50 10.23 -1.93
C GLY A 397 21.24 9.50 -1.44
N GLY A 398 20.69 9.87 -0.28
CA GLY A 398 19.53 9.21 0.36
C GLY A 398 18.25 10.05 0.45
N GLY A 399 18.23 11.26 -0.11
CA GLY A 399 17.09 12.18 0.00
C GLY A 399 15.78 11.63 -0.57
N SER A 400 15.83 10.95 -1.73
CA SER A 400 14.64 10.31 -2.30
C SER A 400 14.15 9.10 -1.48
N SER A 401 15.06 8.39 -0.81
CA SER A 401 14.71 7.32 0.14
C SER A 401 14.01 7.88 1.38
N ALA A 402 14.49 8.99 1.93
CA ALA A 402 13.84 9.69 3.04
C ALA A 402 12.43 10.16 2.65
N PHE A 403 12.27 10.73 1.45
CA PHE A 403 10.96 11.11 0.89
C PHE A 403 10.02 9.90 0.86
N LEU A 404 10.45 8.81 0.21
CA LEU A 404 9.62 7.61 0.04
C LEU A 404 9.29 6.95 1.37
N THR A 405 10.22 6.95 2.32
CA THR A 405 10.01 6.38 3.66
C THR A 405 8.94 7.17 4.41
N LYS A 406 9.03 8.50 4.41
CA LYS A 406 8.03 9.39 5.05
C LYS A 406 6.63 9.17 4.50
N ILE A 407 6.47 9.22 3.16
CA ILE A 407 5.14 9.07 2.56
C ILE A 407 4.62 7.62 2.64
N THR A 408 5.50 6.63 2.58
CA THR A 408 5.11 5.23 2.73
C THR A 408 4.67 4.96 4.17
N GLN A 409 5.38 5.46 5.19
CA GLN A 409 4.98 5.36 6.59
C GLN A 409 3.59 5.95 6.83
N ALA A 410 3.31 7.12 6.27
CA ALA A 410 1.99 7.74 6.35
C ALA A 410 0.92 6.88 5.64
N THR A 411 1.22 6.38 4.44
CA THR A 411 0.33 5.54 3.65
C THR A 411 -0.02 4.24 4.37
N THR A 412 0.99 3.51 4.84
CA THR A 412 0.83 2.20 5.47
C THR A 412 0.08 2.33 6.80
N SER A 413 0.40 3.36 7.59
CA SER A 413 -0.29 3.64 8.86
C SER A 413 -1.75 4.02 8.65
N LEU A 414 -2.04 4.97 7.74
CA LEU A 414 -3.40 5.42 7.48
C LEU A 414 -4.27 4.36 6.78
N ALA A 415 -3.67 3.46 6.01
CA ALA A 415 -4.38 2.34 5.38
C ALA A 415 -4.96 1.34 6.40
N THR A 416 -4.47 1.33 7.65
CA THR A 416 -5.04 0.49 8.72
C THR A 416 -6.40 0.99 9.21
N VAL A 417 -6.71 2.28 9.02
CA VAL A 417 -7.91 2.91 9.60
C VAL A 417 -9.21 2.26 9.11
N GLN A 418 -9.30 1.99 7.81
CA GLN A 418 -10.46 1.29 7.22
C GLN A 418 -10.62 -0.13 7.79
N MET A 419 -9.50 -0.78 8.17
CA MET A 419 -9.51 -2.15 8.68
C MET A 419 -10.14 -2.24 10.07
N PHE A 420 -10.08 -1.16 10.89
CA PHE A 420 -10.80 -1.13 12.17
C PHE A 420 -12.31 -1.29 11.97
N PHE A 421 -12.89 -0.61 10.97
CA PHE A 421 -14.31 -0.76 10.63
C PHE A 421 -14.60 -2.16 10.08
N TYR A 422 -13.73 -2.69 9.23
CA TYR A 422 -13.93 -3.99 8.63
C TYR A 422 -13.95 -5.13 9.65
N PHE A 423 -12.90 -5.23 10.48
CA PHE A 423 -12.81 -6.26 11.52
C PHE A 423 -13.83 -6.04 12.64
N GLY A 424 -14.07 -4.78 13.04
CA GLY A 424 -15.13 -4.45 14.00
C GLY A 424 -16.52 -4.85 13.49
N GLY A 425 -16.79 -4.62 12.20
CA GLY A 425 -18.01 -5.05 11.51
C GLY A 425 -18.15 -6.57 11.49
N TYR A 426 -17.08 -7.31 11.22
CA TYR A 426 -17.09 -8.77 11.25
C TYR A 426 -17.32 -9.34 12.66
N ILE A 427 -16.68 -8.77 13.68
CA ILE A 427 -16.91 -9.17 15.08
C ILE A 427 -18.38 -8.96 15.45
N LYS A 428 -18.93 -7.77 15.16
CA LYS A 428 -20.35 -7.48 15.42
C LYS A 428 -21.27 -8.43 14.65
N PHE A 429 -20.96 -8.73 13.39
CA PHE A 429 -21.69 -9.69 12.57
C PHE A 429 -21.73 -11.07 13.22
N ARG A 430 -20.59 -11.62 13.64
CA ARG A 430 -20.51 -12.94 14.30
C ARG A 430 -21.16 -12.97 15.68
N LEU A 431 -21.30 -11.83 16.34
CA LEU A 431 -21.97 -11.74 17.65
C LEU A 431 -23.49 -11.59 17.55
N LYS A 432 -23.98 -10.78 16.61
CA LYS A 432 -25.39 -10.35 16.54
C LYS A 432 -26.17 -10.91 15.36
N ASN A 433 -25.49 -11.33 14.29
CA ASN A 433 -26.08 -11.72 13.02
C ASN A 433 -25.50 -13.04 12.49
N ASP A 434 -25.07 -13.95 13.39
CA ASP A 434 -24.43 -15.20 12.99
C ASP A 434 -25.39 -16.19 12.30
N ASP A 435 -26.70 -15.98 12.45
CA ASP A 435 -27.75 -16.81 11.86
C ASP A 435 -28.05 -16.44 10.39
N GLU A 436 -27.47 -15.36 9.87
CA GLU A 436 -27.67 -14.91 8.50
C GLU A 436 -27.21 -15.96 7.47
N ASP A 437 -28.06 -16.21 6.47
CA ASP A 437 -27.83 -17.24 5.45
C ASP A 437 -26.67 -16.86 4.52
N ARG A 438 -25.71 -17.79 4.38
CA ARG A 438 -24.47 -17.58 3.63
C ARG A 438 -23.83 -18.87 3.14
N GLY A 439 -23.13 -18.75 2.01
CA GLY A 439 -22.56 -19.90 1.28
C GLY A 439 -21.26 -20.48 1.87
N THR A 440 -20.57 -19.75 2.75
CA THR A 440 -19.41 -20.26 3.49
C THR A 440 -19.26 -19.54 4.82
N ARG A 441 -18.60 -20.19 5.78
CA ARG A 441 -18.15 -19.60 7.05
C ARG A 441 -16.63 -19.70 7.16
N PHE A 442 -16.01 -18.76 7.87
CA PHE A 442 -14.61 -18.86 8.31
C PHE A 442 -14.48 -20.11 9.20
N PHE A 443 -15.13 -20.10 10.36
CA PHE A 443 -15.31 -21.26 11.23
C PHE A 443 -16.79 -21.53 11.47
N LYS A 444 -17.16 -22.80 11.70
CA LYS A 444 -18.52 -23.14 12.12
C LYS A 444 -18.85 -22.48 13.46
N ASN A 445 -17.95 -22.59 14.43
CA ASN A 445 -18.04 -21.88 15.70
C ASN A 445 -17.66 -20.40 15.53
N LYS A 446 -18.42 -19.49 16.16
CA LYS A 446 -18.15 -18.04 16.15
C LYS A 446 -16.94 -17.63 16.97
N TRP A 447 -16.63 -18.32 18.06
CA TRP A 447 -15.59 -17.90 18.99
C TRP A 447 -14.18 -17.88 18.38
N PRO A 448 -13.69 -18.92 17.69
CA PRO A 448 -12.37 -18.87 17.08
C PRO A 448 -12.24 -17.75 16.03
N ALA A 449 -13.28 -17.54 15.23
CA ALA A 449 -13.32 -16.47 14.23
C ALA A 449 -13.26 -15.08 14.89
N ILE A 450 -14.00 -14.89 15.99
CA ILE A 450 -13.98 -13.65 16.76
C ILE A 450 -12.62 -13.43 17.43
N ILE A 451 -12.05 -14.45 18.10
CA ILE A 451 -10.77 -14.35 18.80
C ILE A 451 -9.66 -13.95 17.83
N ILE A 452 -9.57 -14.62 16.67
CA ILE A 452 -8.58 -14.28 15.64
C ILE A 452 -8.81 -12.84 15.16
N SER A 453 -10.05 -12.45 14.88
CA SER A 453 -10.37 -11.07 14.45
C SER A 453 -10.01 -10.02 15.50
N VAL A 454 -10.17 -10.33 16.79
CA VAL A 454 -9.77 -9.46 17.90
C VAL A 454 -8.25 -9.36 17.99
N ILE A 455 -7.52 -10.47 17.87
CA ILE A 455 -6.04 -10.46 17.83
C ILE A 455 -5.55 -9.60 16.65
N THR A 456 -6.15 -9.76 15.47
CA THR A 456 -5.83 -8.93 14.31
C THR A 456 -6.13 -7.45 14.55
N LEU A 457 -7.25 -7.13 15.20
CA LEU A 457 -7.62 -5.75 15.54
C LEU A 457 -6.63 -5.12 16.54
N VAL A 458 -6.16 -5.89 17.52
CA VAL A 458 -5.12 -5.45 18.47
C VAL A 458 -3.80 -5.20 17.74
N LEU A 459 -3.39 -6.09 16.83
CA LEU A 459 -2.21 -5.89 16.00
C LEU A 459 -2.32 -4.62 15.15
N LEU A 460 -3.47 -4.38 14.53
CA LEU A 460 -3.75 -3.15 13.77
C LEU A 460 -3.70 -1.91 14.66
N ALA A 461 -4.18 -1.99 15.90
CA ALA A 461 -4.12 -0.88 16.85
C ALA A 461 -2.68 -0.57 17.26
N ILE A 462 -1.85 -1.59 17.51
CA ILE A 462 -0.42 -1.45 17.76
C ILE A 462 0.25 -0.80 16.54
N ALA A 463 0.06 -1.38 15.35
CA ALA A 463 0.64 -0.85 14.11
C ALA A 463 0.26 0.62 13.87
N PHE A 464 -1.02 0.97 14.03
CA PHE A 464 -1.48 2.35 13.89
C PHE A 464 -0.86 3.27 14.95
N PHE A 465 -0.87 2.88 16.23
CA PHE A 465 -0.36 3.71 17.31
C PHE A 465 1.14 4.00 17.16
N PHE A 466 1.96 2.94 17.03
CA PHE A 466 3.41 3.11 16.87
C PHE A 466 3.78 3.68 15.50
N GLY A 467 3.01 3.38 14.45
CA GLY A 467 3.26 3.88 13.10
C GLY A 467 2.92 5.37 12.92
N THR A 468 2.06 5.93 13.76
CA THR A 468 1.67 7.36 13.69
C THR A 468 2.47 8.26 14.64
N ILE A 469 3.12 7.68 15.65
CA ILE A 469 3.85 8.43 16.69
C ILE A 469 5.34 8.12 16.54
N PRO A 470 6.20 9.13 16.26
CA PRO A 470 7.65 8.92 16.22
C PRO A 470 8.22 8.40 17.54
N SER A 471 9.32 7.64 17.47
CA SER A 471 9.94 7.04 18.65
C SER A 471 10.51 8.07 19.62
N PRO A 472 10.60 7.77 20.92
CA PRO A 472 11.28 8.63 21.88
C PRO A 472 12.73 8.96 21.47
N GLU A 473 13.41 8.06 20.78
CA GLU A 473 14.75 8.31 20.23
C GLU A 473 14.72 9.31 19.08
N SER A 474 13.76 9.18 18.17
CA SER A 474 13.53 10.15 17.09
C SER A 474 13.27 11.55 17.64
N TRP A 475 12.44 11.67 18.69
CA TRP A 475 12.17 12.95 19.36
C TRP A 475 13.40 13.56 20.01
N LYS A 476 14.30 12.73 20.58
CA LYS A 476 15.57 13.19 21.16
C LYS A 476 16.56 13.62 20.09
N ALA A 477 16.61 12.92 18.96
CA ALA A 477 17.51 13.19 17.85
C ALA A 477 17.11 14.47 17.09
N ASP A 478 15.82 14.59 16.75
CA ASP A 478 15.28 15.75 16.05
C ASP A 478 13.78 15.93 16.37
N TRP A 479 13.51 16.76 17.37
CA TRP A 479 12.14 17.02 17.82
C TRP A 479 11.30 17.78 16.78
N VAL A 480 11.92 18.57 15.90
CA VAL A 480 11.20 19.36 14.89
C VAL A 480 10.71 18.43 13.78
N ASN A 481 11.59 17.60 13.23
CA ASN A 481 11.20 16.63 12.22
C ASN A 481 10.23 15.59 12.78
N SER A 482 10.43 15.14 14.03
CA SER A 482 9.46 14.27 14.71
C SER A 482 8.09 14.93 14.87
N LEU A 483 8.03 16.20 15.26
CA LEU A 483 6.77 16.93 15.35
C LEU A 483 6.08 17.06 13.98
N ILE A 484 6.85 17.33 12.93
CA ILE A 484 6.33 17.38 11.56
C ILE A 484 5.73 16.03 11.16
N ASP A 485 6.44 14.93 11.40
CA ASP A 485 5.98 13.58 11.05
C ASP A 485 4.73 13.18 11.85
N PHE A 486 4.70 13.50 13.15
CA PHE A 486 3.52 13.28 13.98
C PHE A 486 2.31 14.09 13.49
N ILE A 487 2.47 15.38 13.20
CA ILE A 487 1.39 16.22 12.67
C ILE A 487 0.95 15.74 11.29
N PHE A 488 1.89 15.34 10.44
CA PHE A 488 1.59 14.87 9.09
C PHE A 488 0.75 13.59 9.11
N ILE A 489 1.13 12.60 9.92
CA ILE A 489 0.45 11.30 9.98
C ILE A 489 -0.77 11.35 10.91
N PHE A 490 -0.58 11.64 12.20
CA PHE A 490 -1.66 11.64 13.19
C PHE A 490 -2.58 12.86 13.02
N GLY A 491 -2.01 14.05 12.82
CA GLY A 491 -2.81 15.24 12.50
C GLY A 491 -3.57 15.09 11.18
N GLY A 492 -2.94 14.46 10.18
CA GLY A 492 -3.61 14.03 8.95
C GLY A 492 -4.81 13.12 9.24
N PHE A 493 -4.62 12.03 9.98
CA PHE A 493 -5.70 11.14 10.40
C PHE A 493 -6.89 11.91 11.04
N ILE A 494 -6.60 12.76 12.02
CA ILE A 494 -7.63 13.55 12.71
C ILE A 494 -8.35 14.50 11.75
N PHE A 495 -7.61 15.22 10.91
CA PHE A 495 -8.16 16.14 9.92
C PHE A 495 -9.10 15.42 8.95
N PHE A 496 -8.66 14.31 8.36
CA PHE A 496 -9.42 13.63 7.32
C PHE A 496 -10.59 12.83 7.86
N MET A 497 -10.45 12.12 8.99
CA MET A 497 -11.60 11.48 9.64
C MET A 497 -12.58 12.50 10.20
N GLY A 498 -12.06 13.60 10.76
CA GLY A 498 -12.85 14.75 11.19
C GLY A 498 -13.69 15.35 10.05
N PHE A 499 -13.08 15.53 8.88
CA PHE A 499 -13.78 15.98 7.68
C PHE A 499 -14.88 15.01 7.24
N GLY A 500 -14.61 13.70 7.23
CA GLY A 500 -15.64 12.69 6.92
C GLY A 500 -16.82 12.76 7.89
N MET A 501 -16.54 12.82 9.20
CA MET A 501 -17.57 12.98 10.23
C MET A 501 -18.35 14.28 10.08
N PHE A 502 -17.67 15.39 9.77
CA PHE A 502 -18.30 16.68 9.52
C PHE A 502 -19.22 16.63 8.29
N MET A 503 -18.79 16.04 7.18
CA MET A 503 -19.61 15.89 5.97
C MET A 503 -20.87 15.06 6.23
N TRP A 504 -20.74 13.96 6.98
CA TRP A 504 -21.88 13.16 7.41
C TRP A 504 -22.85 13.97 8.28
N TRP A 505 -22.35 14.63 9.32
CA TRP A 505 -23.16 15.43 10.22
C TRP A 505 -23.88 16.56 9.47
N TYR A 506 -23.16 17.32 8.65
CA TYR A 506 -23.68 18.49 7.95
C TYR A 506 -24.73 18.12 6.89
N ASN A 507 -24.49 17.06 6.11
CA ASN A 507 -25.34 16.71 4.98
C ASN A 507 -26.46 15.72 5.30
N MET A 508 -26.32 14.91 6.36
CA MET A 508 -27.29 13.88 6.75
C MET A 508 -27.97 14.22 8.08
N GLU A 509 -27.22 14.23 9.18
CA GLU A 509 -27.80 14.34 10.54
C GLU A 509 -28.45 15.71 10.78
N ARG A 510 -27.78 16.80 10.41
CA ARG A 510 -28.30 18.16 10.56
C ARG A 510 -29.64 18.33 9.83
N LYS A 511 -29.80 17.78 8.62
CA LYS A 511 -31.06 17.91 7.86
C LYS A 511 -32.21 17.14 8.53
N VAL A 512 -31.92 15.98 9.11
CA VAL A 512 -32.91 15.23 9.89
C VAL A 512 -33.31 16.02 11.14
N LYS A 513 -32.33 16.55 11.87
CA LYS A 513 -32.55 17.38 13.07
C LYS A 513 -33.31 18.67 12.79
N VAL A 514 -32.99 19.37 11.69
CA VAL A 514 -33.74 20.56 11.24
C VAL A 514 -35.17 20.19 10.89
N LYS A 515 -35.39 19.07 10.17
CA LYS A 515 -36.76 18.57 9.89
C LYS A 515 -37.52 18.18 11.16
N GLN A 516 -36.82 17.74 12.20
CA GLN A 516 -37.39 17.39 13.50
C GLN A 516 -37.51 18.60 14.45
N GLY A 517 -37.08 19.80 14.04
CA GLY A 517 -37.11 21.01 14.86
C GLY A 517 -36.07 21.07 15.98
N GLU A 518 -35.12 20.13 16.03
CA GLU A 518 -34.05 20.07 17.04
C GLU A 518 -32.93 21.08 16.78
N LEU A 519 -32.84 21.60 15.55
CA LEU A 519 -31.86 22.61 15.14
C LEU A 519 -32.56 23.67 14.28
N LYS A 520 -32.15 24.93 14.44
CA LYS A 520 -32.62 26.05 13.61
C LYS A 520 -31.85 26.15 12.29
#